data_AF-A0A7S1A9H4-F1
#
_entry.id   AF-A0A7S1A9H4-F1
#
_cell.length_a   1.000
_cell.length_b   1.000
_cell.length_c   1.000
_cell.angle_alpha   90.00
_cell.angle_beta   90.00
_cell.angle_gamma   90.00
#
_symmetry.space_group_name_H-M   'P 1'
#
loop_
_entity.id
_entity.type
_entity.pdbx_description
1 polymer ?
#
loop_
_entity_poly.entity_id
_entity_poly.type
_entity_poly.pdbx_seq_one_letter_code
_entity_poly.pdbx_strand_id
1 'polypeptide(L)'
;STYTRRGWCRLEMLAKACGSGFQDMYVVEGSGTSLRRLAQEDFEHLSMNVFDGDFTVQSDCEQLVLPILGLYSLLLKQASAAHIGGILSYIQKNKDRFFPQSYMAQDKNVEHPVKRKLFGNLVALMEEHVTKVDQGATLQQTVEQNMDDVSFEAFDEFPLVEQTLCVDELDGCKIVNL
;
A
#
# COMPACT_ATOMS: atom_id res chain seq x y z
N SER A 1 -8.78 9.16 15.41
CA SER A 1 -8.99 9.98 14.20
C SER A 1 -9.70 9.15 13.18
N THR A 2 -10.53 9.84 12.43
CA THR A 2 -11.18 9.36 11.21
C THR A 2 -10.18 9.12 10.08
N TYR A 3 -9.02 9.81 10.05
CA TYR A 3 -8.02 9.66 8.97
C TYR A 3 -7.50 8.23 8.87
N THR A 4 -6.97 7.68 9.97
CA THR A 4 -6.45 6.29 10.00
C THR A 4 -7.54 5.23 9.87
N ARG A 5 -8.82 5.61 9.87
CA ARG A 5 -9.92 4.70 9.58
C ARG A 5 -10.22 4.59 8.09
N ARG A 6 -9.99 5.62 7.28
CA ARG A 6 -10.33 5.61 5.85
C ARG A 6 -9.37 4.74 5.05
N GLY A 7 -9.90 3.89 4.17
CA GLY A 7 -9.09 3.01 3.32
C GLY A 7 -8.08 3.76 2.44
N TRP A 8 -8.53 4.84 1.78
CA TRP A 8 -7.67 5.70 0.96
C TRP A 8 -6.49 6.30 1.73
N CYS A 9 -6.71 6.78 2.95
CA CYS A 9 -5.66 7.35 3.79
C CYS A 9 -4.63 6.29 4.21
N ARG A 10 -5.07 5.05 4.43
CA ARG A 10 -4.15 3.95 4.71
C ARG A 10 -3.29 3.59 3.51
N LEU A 11 -3.86 3.68 2.30
CA LEU A 11 -3.11 3.51 1.06
C LEU A 11 -2.03 4.59 0.93
N GLU A 12 -2.35 5.85 1.22
CA GLU A 12 -1.39 6.96 1.21
C GLU A 12 -0.22 6.69 2.17
N MET A 13 -0.53 6.31 3.42
CA MET A 13 0.47 5.96 4.42
C MET A 13 1.33 4.76 3.97
N LEU A 14 0.70 3.72 3.43
CA LEU A 14 1.40 2.55 2.92
C LEU A 14 2.31 2.92 1.74
N ALA A 15 1.83 3.72 0.79
CA ALA A 15 2.61 4.17 -0.36
C ALA A 15 3.85 4.98 0.07
N LYS A 16 3.69 5.91 1.01
CA LYS A 16 4.81 6.68 1.59
C LYS A 16 5.82 5.74 2.27
N ALA A 17 5.34 4.80 3.08
CA ALA A 17 6.17 3.81 3.74
C ALA A 17 6.97 2.98 2.72
N CYS A 18 6.32 2.51 1.65
CA CYS A 18 6.97 1.74 0.60
C CYS A 18 7.99 2.55 -0.23
N GLY A 19 7.77 3.86 -0.39
CA GLY A 19 8.62 4.71 -1.22
C GLY A 19 9.87 5.22 -0.51
N SER A 20 9.73 5.73 0.71
CA SER A 20 10.81 6.40 1.44
C SER A 20 11.08 5.83 2.84
N GLY A 21 10.31 4.82 3.26
CA GLY A 21 10.26 4.38 4.65
C GLY A 21 9.64 5.43 5.58
N PHE A 22 9.78 5.20 6.89
CA PHE A 22 9.22 6.05 7.95
C PHE A 22 10.11 7.21 8.37
N GLN A 23 11.27 7.34 7.72
CA GLN A 23 12.28 8.30 8.12
C GLN A 23 11.76 9.73 8.11
N ASP A 24 10.78 10.03 7.26
CA ASP A 24 10.17 11.36 7.14
C ASP A 24 8.67 11.34 7.47
N MET A 25 8.23 10.39 8.29
CA MET A 25 6.88 10.36 8.84
C MET A 25 6.87 10.89 10.27
N TYR A 26 5.90 11.75 10.56
CA TYR A 26 5.78 12.39 11.86
C TYR A 26 4.36 12.24 12.41
N VAL A 27 4.28 11.98 13.71
CA VAL A 27 3.06 12.00 14.50
C VAL A 27 3.11 13.21 15.40
N VAL A 28 2.14 14.09 15.23
CA VAL A 28 1.80 15.14 16.18
C VAL A 28 1.04 14.47 17.30
N GLU A 29 1.33 14.79 18.56
CA GLU A 29 0.58 14.31 19.73
C GLU A 29 -0.11 15.48 20.45
N GLY A 30 -1.17 15.20 21.23
CA GLY A 30 -1.98 16.13 22.00
C GLY A 30 -2.65 17.25 21.20
N SER A 31 -2.54 18.47 21.73
CA SER A 31 -3.12 19.70 21.22
C SER A 31 -2.44 20.26 19.96
N GLY A 32 -1.55 19.50 19.33
CA GLY A 32 -0.84 19.94 18.14
C GLY A 32 0.54 20.55 18.40
N THR A 33 1.02 20.51 19.65
CA THR A 33 2.23 21.24 20.06
C THR A 33 3.50 20.39 20.02
N SER A 34 3.39 19.06 20.01
CA SER A 34 4.54 18.15 19.94
C SER A 34 4.50 17.35 18.65
N LEU A 35 5.48 17.57 17.78
CA LEU A 35 5.75 16.75 16.61
C LEU A 35 6.84 15.73 16.95
N ARG A 36 6.54 14.45 16.80
CA ARG A 36 7.47 13.35 17.03
C ARG A 36 7.67 12.55 15.76
N ARG A 37 8.90 12.16 15.47
CA ARG A 37 9.21 11.24 14.38
C ARG A 37 8.66 9.86 14.69
N LEU A 38 8.09 9.22 13.67
CA LEU A 38 7.51 7.89 13.79
C LEU A 38 8.63 6.86 14.01
N ALA A 39 8.56 6.11 15.11
CA ALA A 39 9.48 5.03 15.42
C ALA A 39 8.94 3.71 14.87
N GLN A 40 9.82 2.70 14.75
CA GLN A 40 9.43 1.39 14.26
C GLN A 40 8.39 0.70 15.15
N GLU A 41 8.35 1.01 16.44
CA GLU A 41 7.36 0.49 17.39
C GLU A 41 5.95 1.09 17.19
N ASP A 42 5.85 2.34 16.71
CA ASP A 42 4.55 2.98 16.42
C ASP A 42 3.81 2.27 15.27
N PHE A 43 4.54 1.52 14.46
CA PHE A 43 4.04 0.88 13.26
C PHE A 43 3.03 -0.24 13.55
N GLU A 44 3.13 -0.93 14.70
CA GLU A 44 2.08 -1.88 15.13
C GLU A 44 0.76 -1.17 15.46
N HIS A 45 0.83 0.13 15.79
CA HIS A 45 -0.33 0.96 16.06
C HIS A 45 -0.85 1.69 14.80
N LEU A 46 -0.02 1.80 13.75
CA LEU A 46 -0.45 2.29 12.46
C LEU A 46 -1.18 1.20 11.69
N SER A 47 -2.49 1.36 11.56
CA SER A 47 -3.32 0.43 10.81
C SER A 47 -3.17 0.66 9.29
N MET A 48 -2.09 0.18 8.67
CA MET A 48 -1.84 0.29 7.22
C MET A 48 -2.57 -0.77 6.37
N ASN A 49 -3.36 -1.64 6.99
CA ASN A 49 -4.21 -2.58 6.26
C ASN A 49 -5.30 -1.81 5.54
N VAL A 50 -5.09 -1.55 4.24
CA VAL A 50 -5.96 -0.71 3.41
C VAL A 50 -7.39 -1.23 3.37
N PHE A 51 -7.55 -2.55 3.24
CA PHE A 51 -8.86 -3.20 3.13
C PHE A 51 -9.61 -3.37 4.46
N ASP A 52 -8.94 -3.09 5.59
CA ASP A 52 -9.61 -2.94 6.89
C ASP A 52 -10.16 -1.51 7.10
N GLY A 53 -9.97 -0.61 6.11
CA GLY A 53 -10.42 0.76 6.19
C GLY A 53 -11.88 0.95 5.78
N ASP A 54 -12.46 2.05 6.25
CA ASP A 54 -13.78 2.54 5.87
C ASP A 54 -13.70 3.16 4.45
N PHE A 55 -14.58 2.72 3.55
CA PHE A 55 -14.71 3.26 2.19
C PHE A 55 -16.09 3.89 2.01
N THR A 56 -16.15 5.09 1.44
CA THR A 56 -17.42 5.72 1.05
C THR A 56 -18.13 4.91 -0.03
N VAL A 57 -17.35 4.35 -0.96
CA VAL A 57 -17.82 3.48 -2.04
C VAL A 57 -17.06 2.17 -1.94
N GLN A 58 -17.73 1.09 -1.51
CA GLN A 58 -17.07 -0.19 -1.23
C GLN A 58 -16.44 -0.83 -2.49
N SER A 59 -16.92 -0.50 -3.68
CA SER A 59 -16.30 -0.96 -4.95
C SER A 59 -14.95 -0.32 -5.23
N ASP A 60 -14.58 0.76 -4.54
CA ASP A 60 -13.23 1.35 -4.64
C ASP A 60 -12.15 0.35 -4.22
N CYS A 61 -12.47 -0.60 -3.33
CA CYS A 61 -11.56 -1.68 -2.95
C CYS A 61 -11.04 -2.45 -4.17
N GLU A 62 -11.87 -2.67 -5.20
CA GLU A 62 -11.48 -3.40 -6.40
C GLU A 62 -10.42 -2.63 -7.20
N GLN A 63 -10.55 -1.30 -7.27
CA GLN A 63 -9.61 -0.43 -7.97
C GLN A 63 -8.24 -0.36 -7.27
N LEU A 64 -8.20 -0.64 -5.96
CA LEU A 64 -6.98 -0.63 -5.17
C LEU A 64 -6.15 -1.90 -5.25
N VAL A 65 -6.67 -2.98 -5.83
CA VAL A 65 -5.94 -4.26 -5.94
C VAL A 65 -4.63 -4.07 -6.72
N LEU A 66 -4.67 -3.42 -7.88
CA LEU A 66 -3.49 -3.22 -8.71
C LEU A 66 -2.46 -2.27 -8.07
N PRO A 67 -2.83 -1.08 -7.55
CA PRO A 67 -1.90 -0.22 -6.81
C PRO A 67 -1.22 -0.94 -5.64
N ILE A 68 -1.96 -1.73 -4.86
CA ILE A 68 -1.41 -2.47 -3.71
C ILE A 68 -0.43 -3.55 -4.15
N LEU A 69 -0.74 -4.29 -5.22
CA LEU A 69 0.21 -5.23 -5.82
C LEU A 69 1.46 -4.51 -6.33
N GLY A 70 1.30 -3.35 -6.97
CA GLY A 70 2.42 -2.52 -7.42
C GLY A 70 3.35 -2.14 -6.26
N LEU A 71 2.79 -1.57 -5.19
CA LEU A 71 3.54 -1.22 -3.97
C LEU A 71 4.24 -2.43 -3.35
N TYR A 72 3.56 -3.57 -3.27
CA TYR A 72 4.13 -4.77 -2.72
C TYR A 72 5.27 -5.34 -3.58
N SER A 73 5.13 -5.30 -4.92
CA SER A 73 6.20 -5.67 -5.84
C SER A 73 7.44 -4.80 -5.68
N LEU A 74 7.27 -3.49 -5.43
CA LEU A 74 8.36 -2.56 -5.18
C LEU A 74 9.10 -2.92 -3.88
N LEU A 75 8.36 -3.23 -2.81
CA LEU A 75 8.95 -3.69 -1.55
C LEU A 75 9.77 -4.97 -1.73
N LEU A 76 9.27 -5.94 -2.51
CA LEU A 76 9.99 -7.19 -2.78
C LEU A 76 11.28 -6.93 -3.54
N LYS A 77 11.24 -6.08 -4.58
CA LYS A 77 12.44 -5.68 -5.35
C LYS A 77 13.47 -4.92 -4.51
N GLN A 78 13.02 -4.22 -3.47
CA GLN A 78 13.86 -3.44 -2.57
C GLN A 78 14.12 -4.14 -1.24
N ALA A 79 13.89 -5.46 -1.14
CA ALA A 79 13.98 -6.20 0.12
C ALA A 79 15.37 -6.11 0.80
N SER A 80 16.43 -5.83 0.03
CA SER A 80 17.80 -5.62 0.55
C SER A 80 18.03 -4.25 1.19
N ALA A 81 17.14 -3.28 0.96
CA ALA A 81 17.27 -1.95 1.55
C ALA A 81 16.94 -1.98 3.05
N ALA A 82 17.84 -1.44 3.88
CA ALA A 82 17.73 -1.52 5.34
C ALA A 82 16.41 -0.95 5.90
N HIS A 83 15.86 0.09 5.27
CA HIS A 83 14.61 0.74 5.70
C HIS A 83 13.34 -0.03 5.26
N ILE A 84 13.45 -0.95 4.30
CA ILE A 84 12.33 -1.73 3.75
C ILE A 84 12.12 -3.04 4.53
N GLY A 85 13.20 -3.64 5.04
CA GLY A 85 13.14 -4.95 5.70
C GLY A 85 12.10 -5.04 6.83
N GLY A 86 11.94 -3.98 7.63
CA GLY A 86 10.92 -3.92 8.69
C GLY A 86 9.49 -3.92 8.15
N ILE A 87 9.23 -3.10 7.12
CA ILE A 87 7.90 -2.98 6.49
C ILE A 87 7.52 -4.30 5.84
N LEU A 88 8.43 -4.87 5.05
CA LEU A 88 8.20 -6.12 4.35
C LEU A 88 7.92 -7.26 5.33
N SER A 89 8.70 -7.37 6.40
CA SER A 89 8.51 -8.39 7.44
C SER A 89 7.13 -8.34 8.08
N TYR A 90 6.59 -7.14 8.30
CA TYR A 90 5.26 -6.99 8.87
C TYR A 90 4.13 -7.29 7.90
N ILE A 91 4.27 -6.87 6.65
CA ILE A 91 3.29 -7.22 5.61
C ILE A 91 3.24 -8.73 5.47
N GLN A 92 4.40 -9.42 5.45
CA GLN A 92 4.45 -10.88 5.42
C GLN A 92 3.80 -11.52 6.65
N LYS A 93 4.04 -10.99 7.85
CA LYS A 93 3.41 -11.48 9.09
C LYS A 93 1.88 -11.31 9.08
N ASN A 94 1.36 -10.30 8.38
CA ASN A 94 -0.07 -9.97 8.33
C ASN A 94 -0.67 -10.12 6.92
N LYS A 95 -0.12 -11.04 6.12
CA LYS A 95 -0.38 -11.15 4.68
C LYS A 95 -1.86 -11.30 4.35
N ASP A 96 -2.60 -12.10 5.13
CA ASP A 96 -4.03 -12.34 4.92
C ASP A 96 -4.88 -11.08 5.09
N ARG A 97 -4.43 -10.13 5.92
CA ARG A 97 -5.12 -8.84 6.13
C ARG A 97 -4.73 -7.80 5.10
N PHE A 98 -3.47 -7.81 4.64
CA PHE A 98 -3.02 -6.93 3.56
C PHE A 98 -3.60 -7.34 2.21
N PHE A 99 -3.74 -8.65 1.98
CA PHE A 99 -4.19 -9.19 0.70
C PHE A 99 -5.37 -10.15 0.86
N PRO A 100 -6.54 -9.66 1.33
CA PRO A 100 -7.71 -10.49 1.51
C PRO A 100 -8.16 -11.11 0.19
N GLN A 101 -8.57 -12.38 0.22
CA GLN A 101 -9.02 -13.07 -1.00
C GLN A 101 -10.29 -12.45 -1.60
N SER A 102 -11.15 -11.90 -0.75
CA SER A 102 -12.47 -11.39 -1.10
C SER A 102 -12.99 -10.43 -0.03
N TYR A 103 -14.02 -9.65 -0.34
CA TYR A 103 -14.76 -8.83 0.59
C TYR A 103 -16.27 -8.95 0.38
N MET A 104 -17.06 -8.49 1.35
CA MET A 104 -18.52 -8.42 1.24
C MET A 104 -18.91 -7.01 0.81
N ALA A 105 -19.50 -6.87 -0.37
CA ALA A 105 -20.03 -5.61 -0.89
C ALA A 105 -21.52 -5.51 -0.59
N GLN A 106 -21.99 -4.35 -0.14
CA GLN A 106 -23.41 -4.07 -0.02
C GLN A 106 -23.85 -3.18 -1.18
N ASP A 107 -24.45 -3.79 -2.20
CA ASP A 107 -24.99 -3.07 -3.34
C ASP A 107 -26.37 -2.51 -3.01
N LYS A 108 -26.64 -1.27 -3.43
CA LYS A 108 -27.92 -0.59 -3.17
C LYS A 108 -29.15 -1.35 -3.70
N ASN A 109 -28.93 -2.23 -4.67
CA ASN A 109 -29.98 -2.97 -5.38
C ASN A 109 -30.07 -4.44 -4.97
N VAL A 110 -29.29 -4.89 -3.98
CA VAL A 110 -29.25 -6.29 -3.56
C VAL A 110 -29.56 -6.39 -2.07
N GLU A 111 -30.53 -7.22 -1.71
CA GLU A 111 -31.00 -7.40 -0.33
C GLU A 111 -29.93 -8.03 0.58
N HIS A 112 -28.99 -8.77 0.01
CA HIS A 112 -27.93 -9.46 0.74
C HIS A 112 -26.54 -9.03 0.28
N PRO A 113 -25.57 -8.93 1.21
CA PRO A 113 -24.18 -8.65 0.85
C PRO A 113 -23.64 -9.67 -0.16
N VAL A 114 -23.03 -9.17 -1.23
CA VAL A 114 -22.45 -9.98 -2.30
C VAL A 114 -20.95 -10.15 -2.04
N LYS A 115 -20.48 -11.40 -2.02
CA LYS A 115 -19.05 -11.70 -1.91
C LYS A 115 -18.36 -11.41 -3.24
N ARG A 116 -17.38 -10.50 -3.24
CA ARG A 116 -16.58 -10.13 -4.43
C ARG A 116 -15.12 -10.50 -4.25
N LYS A 117 -14.45 -10.86 -5.33
CA LYS A 117 -13.03 -11.24 -5.35
C LYS A 117 -12.15 -9.99 -5.26
N LEU A 118 -11.07 -10.07 -4.48
CA LEU A 118 -9.98 -9.09 -4.51
C LEU A 118 -8.73 -9.76 -5.08
N PHE A 119 -7.77 -10.11 -4.23
CA PHE A 119 -6.46 -10.57 -4.66
C PHE A 119 -6.48 -11.97 -5.25
N GLY A 120 -7.30 -12.89 -4.72
CA GLY A 120 -7.26 -14.27 -5.20
C GLY A 120 -5.84 -14.86 -5.13
N ASN A 121 -5.38 -15.40 -6.25
CA ASN A 121 -4.04 -15.92 -6.46
C ASN A 121 -3.02 -14.88 -6.96
N LEU A 122 -3.41 -13.61 -7.15
CA LEU A 122 -2.54 -12.60 -7.77
C LEU A 122 -1.26 -12.35 -6.97
N VAL A 123 -1.34 -12.39 -5.64
CA VAL A 123 -0.17 -12.19 -4.76
C VAL A 123 0.89 -13.26 -4.99
N ALA A 124 0.47 -14.53 -5.04
CA ALA A 124 1.39 -15.65 -5.26
C ALA A 124 2.03 -15.58 -6.65
N LEU A 125 1.24 -15.25 -7.69
CA LEU A 125 1.75 -15.07 -9.05
C LEU A 125 2.77 -13.93 -9.13
N MET A 126 2.52 -12.83 -8.42
CA MET A 126 3.42 -11.68 -8.38
C MET A 126 4.72 -12.01 -7.66
N GLU A 127 4.68 -12.70 -6.52
CA GLU A 127 5.87 -13.14 -5.78
C GLU A 127 6.73 -14.12 -6.60
N GLU A 128 6.09 -15.07 -7.28
CA GLU A 128 6.75 -15.97 -8.21
C GLU A 128 7.41 -15.20 -9.35
N HIS A 129 6.72 -14.21 -9.92
CA HIS A 129 7.25 -13.36 -10.98
C HIS A 129 8.49 -12.57 -10.54
N VAL A 130 8.42 -11.87 -9.40
CA VAL A 130 9.58 -11.10 -8.89
C VAL A 130 10.77 -12.02 -8.64
N THR A 131 10.55 -13.19 -8.05
CA THR A 131 11.62 -14.18 -7.79
C THR A 131 12.28 -14.66 -9.09
N LYS A 132 11.47 -14.93 -10.14
CA LYS A 132 11.99 -15.35 -11.45
C LYS A 132 12.77 -14.27 -12.17
N VAL A 133 12.31 -13.01 -12.08
CA VAL A 133 12.99 -11.87 -12.71
C VAL A 133 14.37 -11.65 -12.08
N ASP A 134 14.48 -11.72 -10.76
CA ASP A 134 15.78 -11.56 -10.08
C ASP A 134 16.76 -12.70 -10.43
N GLN A 135 16.25 -13.93 -10.58
CA GLN A 135 17.03 -15.08 -11.04
C GLN A 135 17.42 -14.98 -12.52
N GLY A 136 16.55 -14.43 -13.37
CA GLY A 136 16.80 -14.21 -14.79
C GLY A 136 17.73 -13.03 -15.08
N ALA A 137 17.70 -11.98 -14.26
CA ALA A 137 18.60 -10.83 -14.34
C ALA A 137 20.07 -11.22 -14.08
N THR A 138 20.31 -12.33 -13.36
CA THR A 138 21.65 -12.90 -13.19
C THR A 138 22.20 -13.54 -14.48
N LEU A 139 21.36 -13.81 -15.48
CA LEU A 139 21.76 -14.39 -16.79
C LEU A 139 21.67 -13.39 -17.96
N GLN A 140 21.21 -12.15 -17.74
CA GLN A 140 21.02 -11.16 -18.81
C GLN A 140 22.14 -10.12 -18.95
N GLN A 141 23.32 -10.34 -18.36
CA GLN A 141 24.54 -9.63 -18.81
C GLN A 141 25.09 -10.17 -20.15
N THR A 142 24.35 -11.02 -20.88
CA THR A 142 24.78 -11.57 -22.18
C THR A 142 23.74 -11.46 -23.31
N VAL A 143 22.57 -10.85 -23.10
CA VAL A 143 21.59 -10.69 -24.20
C VAL A 143 20.98 -9.29 -24.21
N GLU A 144 21.80 -8.30 -24.54
CA GLU A 144 21.31 -7.11 -25.24
C GLU A 144 20.91 -7.54 -26.65
N GLN A 145 19.63 -7.80 -26.89
CA GLN A 145 18.91 -7.62 -28.16
C GLN A 145 17.52 -8.26 -28.05
N ASN A 146 16.50 -7.48 -28.43
CA ASN A 146 15.08 -7.82 -28.58
C ASN A 146 14.16 -7.43 -27.40
N MET A 147 13.83 -6.13 -27.32
CA MET A 147 12.63 -5.61 -26.65
C MET A 147 11.96 -4.56 -27.56
N ASP A 148 11.44 -5.04 -28.70
CA ASP A 148 10.45 -4.33 -29.51
C ASP A 148 9.20 -5.21 -29.55
N ASP A 149 8.33 -5.17 -28.52
CA ASP A 149 6.87 -5.47 -28.61
C ASP A 149 6.18 -5.65 -27.23
N VAL A 150 6.37 -4.72 -26.30
CA VAL A 150 5.37 -4.52 -25.24
C VAL A 150 5.08 -3.03 -25.15
N SER A 151 4.13 -2.57 -25.96
CA SER A 151 3.47 -1.28 -25.76
C SER A 151 2.64 -1.38 -24.48
N PHE A 152 3.27 -1.05 -23.36
CA PHE A 152 2.58 -0.66 -22.15
C PHE A 152 1.95 0.68 -22.47
N GLU A 153 0.65 0.69 -22.80
CA GLU A 153 -0.10 1.94 -22.92
C GLU A 153 0.14 2.72 -21.63
N ALA A 154 0.64 3.94 -21.80
CA ALA A 154 0.95 4.83 -20.70
C ALA A 154 -0.27 4.87 -19.76
N PHE A 155 -0.05 4.53 -18.50
CA PHE A 155 -0.93 5.06 -17.47
C PHE A 155 -0.82 6.57 -17.60
N ASP A 156 -1.85 7.17 -18.21
CA ASP A 156 -2.04 8.61 -18.25
C ASP A 156 -1.73 9.16 -16.86
N GLU A 157 -0.94 10.24 -16.84
CA GLU A 157 -0.55 11.00 -15.66
C GLU A 157 -1.59 10.86 -14.56
N PHE A 158 -1.28 10.07 -13.53
CA PHE A 158 -1.96 10.25 -12.25
C PHE A 158 -1.75 11.73 -11.93
N PRO A 159 -2.81 12.55 -11.84
CA PRO A 159 -2.64 13.93 -11.44
C PRO A 159 -1.89 13.86 -10.11
N LEU A 160 -0.77 14.59 -10.04
CA LEU A 160 -0.14 14.90 -8.77
C LEU A 160 -1.27 15.45 -7.90
N VAL A 161 -1.77 14.63 -6.99
CA VAL A 161 -2.69 15.09 -5.96
C VAL A 161 -1.85 16.11 -5.21
N GLU A 162 -2.11 17.40 -5.43
CA GLU A 162 -1.61 18.44 -4.56
C GLU A 162 -1.93 17.96 -3.15
N GLN A 163 -0.86 17.67 -2.39
CA GLN A 163 -0.96 17.22 -1.01
C GLN A 163 -1.60 18.36 -0.22
N THR A 164 -2.93 18.39 -0.24
CA THR A 164 -3.68 19.24 0.65
C THR A 164 -3.41 18.66 2.03
N LEU A 165 -2.83 19.46 2.93
CA LEU A 165 -2.66 19.08 4.33
C LEU A 165 -4.03 18.68 4.89
N CYS A 166 -4.33 17.38 4.93
CA CYS A 166 -5.52 16.86 5.58
C CYS A 166 -5.24 16.78 7.08
N VAL A 167 -5.52 17.87 7.78
CA VAL A 167 -5.36 17.97 9.24
C VAL A 167 -6.65 17.47 9.91
N ASP A 168 -6.74 16.17 10.20
CA ASP A 168 -7.88 15.58 10.92
C ASP A 168 -7.45 15.06 12.32
N GLU A 169 -8.13 15.52 13.38
CA GLU A 169 -7.84 15.19 14.80
C GLU A 169 -7.97 13.68 15.12
N LEU A 170 -6.89 13.05 15.63
CA LEU A 170 -7.00 11.88 16.52
C LEU A 170 -7.27 12.41 17.92
N ASP A 171 -7.83 11.57 18.80
CA ASP A 171 -7.75 11.71 20.25
C ASP A 171 -6.30 12.02 20.66
N GLY A 172 -5.95 13.31 20.64
CA GLY A 172 -4.61 13.84 20.82
C GLY A 172 -3.53 13.31 19.86
N CYS A 173 -3.76 13.11 18.55
CA CYS A 173 -2.64 12.91 17.61
C CYS A 173 -2.96 13.37 16.16
N LYS A 174 -1.99 13.80 15.35
CA LYS A 174 -2.17 14.14 13.91
C LYS A 174 -0.98 13.60 13.12
N ILE A 175 -1.17 12.79 12.09
CA ILE A 175 -0.04 12.34 11.25
C ILE A 175 0.19 13.42 10.19
N VAL A 176 1.42 13.93 10.10
CA VAL A 176 1.80 14.93 9.10
C VAL A 176 2.86 14.33 8.20
N ASN A 177 2.58 14.32 6.90
CA ASN A 177 3.56 14.03 5.87
C ASN A 177 4.19 15.36 5.45
N LEU A 178 5.51 15.49 5.64
CA LEU A 178 6.31 16.61 5.15
C LEU A 178 7.11 16.18 3.90
#